data_AF-A0A418R6N1-F1
#
_entry.id   AF-A0A418R6N1-F1
#
_cell.length_a   1.000
_cell.length_b   1.000
_cell.length_c   1.000
_cell.angle_alpha   90.00
_cell.angle_beta   90.00
_cell.angle_gamma   90.00
#
_symmetry.space_group_name_H-M   'P 1'
#
loop_
_entity.id
_entity.type
_entity.pdbx_description
1 polymer ?
#
loop_
_entity_poly.entity_id
_entity_poly.type
_entity_poly.pdbx_seq_one_letter_code
_entity_poly.pdbx_strand_id
1 'polypeptide(L)'
;MRNSWFVLLLVLLPLATRAQAPKGLELAGLVRQVHQAAGQELPAPLLREARRSLGTAKKAFGQAPGSLYLLTRVLNESAIPELVVVAVEAWQGPVLRGRIVRTVAGRTAATAPVEFDEAAVQDWLLLSPDGRETGNRLGRFWDLEERLAERGE
;
A
#
# COMPACT_ATOMS: atom_id res chain seq x y z
N MET A 1 40.73 18.15 52.03
CA MET A 1 39.61 17.18 51.97
C MET A 1 38.80 17.46 50.72
N ARG A 2 38.74 16.46 49.83
CA ARG A 2 37.68 16.10 48.87
C ARG A 2 36.91 17.22 48.16
N ASN A 3 36.95 17.21 46.83
CA ASN A 3 35.72 17.18 46.01
C ASN A 3 36.06 16.69 44.60
N SER A 4 35.83 15.39 44.39
CA SER A 4 35.88 14.71 43.10
C SER A 4 34.73 15.18 42.22
N TRP A 5 35.04 15.67 41.02
CA TRP A 5 34.04 15.86 39.97
C TRP A 5 33.75 14.52 39.27
N PHE A 6 32.46 14.18 39.21
CA PHE A 6 31.93 13.03 38.49
C PHE A 6 32.09 13.25 36.97
N VAL A 7 32.79 12.32 36.30
CA VAL A 7 32.73 12.19 34.83
C VAL A 7 31.49 11.34 34.52
N LEU A 8 30.49 11.96 33.87
CA LEU A 8 29.28 11.28 33.42
C LEU A 8 29.56 10.66 32.04
N LEU A 9 29.82 9.36 31.99
CA LEU A 9 30.00 8.62 30.75
C LEU A 9 28.62 8.21 30.20
N LEU A 10 28.13 8.95 29.19
CA LEU A 10 26.88 8.65 28.51
C LEU A 10 27.15 7.56 27.45
N VAL A 11 26.81 6.31 27.78
CA VAL A 11 26.91 5.16 26.87
C VAL A 11 25.85 5.30 25.79
N LEU A 12 26.29 5.61 24.56
CA LEU A 12 25.49 5.52 23.34
C LEU A 12 25.21 4.04 23.04
N LEU A 13 24.00 3.58 23.37
CA LEU A 13 23.49 2.30 22.89
C LEU A 13 23.04 2.45 21.42
N PRO A 14 23.55 1.62 20.49
CA PRO A 14 23.03 1.60 19.13
C PRO A 14 21.65 0.93 19.14
N LEU A 15 20.62 1.66 18.70
CA LEU A 15 19.35 1.05 18.28
C LEU A 15 19.60 0.21 17.02
N ALA A 16 19.63 -1.10 17.18
CA ALA A 16 19.32 -2.06 16.12
C ALA A 16 18.18 -2.93 16.67
N THR A 17 17.09 -3.22 15.98
CA THR A 17 16.96 -3.45 14.54
C THR A 17 15.50 -3.14 14.18
N ARG A 18 15.26 -2.26 13.19
CA ARG A 18 13.92 -2.13 12.62
C ARG A 18 13.67 -3.42 11.84
N ALA A 19 12.83 -4.32 12.37
CA ALA A 19 12.45 -5.53 11.66
C ALA A 19 11.87 -5.12 10.30
N GLN A 20 12.58 -5.43 9.22
CA GLN A 20 12.05 -5.31 7.87
C GLN A 20 10.97 -6.39 7.75
N ALA A 21 9.70 -5.99 7.76
CA ALA A 21 8.62 -6.85 7.34
C ALA A 21 8.93 -7.35 5.91
N PRO A 22 8.82 -8.66 5.64
CA PRO A 22 9.10 -9.18 4.31
C PRO A 22 8.16 -8.53 3.29
N LYS A 23 8.73 -7.93 2.25
CA LYS A 23 8.03 -7.17 1.18
C LYS A 23 6.82 -7.87 0.55
N GLY A 24 6.72 -9.20 0.66
CA GLY A 24 5.60 -9.99 0.13
C GLY A 24 4.42 -10.16 1.09
N LEU A 25 4.60 -9.98 2.40
CA LEU A 25 3.56 -10.23 3.40
C LEU A 25 2.55 -9.07 3.46
N GLU A 26 3.02 -7.84 3.26
CA GLU A 26 2.20 -6.63 3.25
C GLU A 26 1.34 -6.51 1.98
N LEU A 27 1.92 -6.75 0.79
CA LEU A 27 1.15 -6.77 -0.46
C LEU A 27 0.10 -7.89 -0.45
N ALA A 28 0.44 -9.07 0.07
CA ALA A 28 -0.52 -10.18 0.22
C ALA A 28 -1.66 -9.80 1.18
N GLY A 29 -1.36 -9.07 2.27
CA GLY A 29 -2.34 -8.51 3.18
C GLY A 29 -3.30 -7.54 2.47
N LEU A 30 -2.76 -6.57 1.73
CA LEU A 30 -3.56 -5.60 0.96
C LEU A 30 -4.45 -6.29 -0.08
N VAL A 31 -3.92 -7.27 -0.84
CA VAL A 31 -4.70 -8.04 -1.82
C VAL A 31 -5.83 -8.81 -1.14
N ARG A 32 -5.59 -9.39 0.04
CA ARG A 32 -6.61 -10.06 0.85
C ARG A 32 -7.68 -9.08 1.31
N GLN A 33 -7.30 -7.92 1.83
CA GLN A 33 -8.24 -6.89 2.30
C GLN A 33 -9.11 -6.36 1.16
N VAL A 34 -8.52 -6.10 -0.02
CA VAL A 34 -9.28 -5.68 -1.20
C VAL A 34 -10.29 -6.75 -1.62
N HIS A 35 -9.92 -8.03 -1.56
CA HIS A 35 -10.84 -9.13 -1.83
C HIS A 35 -11.97 -9.21 -0.80
N GLN A 36 -11.67 -9.04 0.48
CA GLN A 36 -12.68 -9.06 1.57
C GLN A 36 -13.61 -7.84 1.54
N ALA A 37 -13.11 -6.69 1.08
CA ALA A 37 -13.88 -5.47 0.92
C ALA A 37 -14.74 -5.46 -0.36
N ALA A 38 -14.76 -6.55 -1.13
CA ALA A 38 -15.57 -6.67 -2.32
C ALA A 38 -17.07 -6.43 -2.00
N GLY A 39 -17.67 -5.46 -2.68
CA GLY A 39 -19.07 -5.09 -2.48
C GLY A 39 -19.32 -4.13 -1.31
N GLN A 40 -18.31 -3.77 -0.53
CA GLN A 40 -18.44 -2.75 0.52
C GLN A 40 -18.34 -1.33 -0.06
N GLU A 41 -19.04 -0.38 0.55
CA GLU A 41 -18.89 1.03 0.23
C GLU A 41 -17.58 1.56 0.82
N LEU A 42 -16.78 2.23 -0.01
CA LEU A 42 -15.49 2.77 0.42
C LEU A 42 -15.69 4.16 1.06
N PRO A 43 -14.98 4.48 2.16
CA PRO A 43 -15.15 5.77 2.83
C PRO A 43 -14.80 6.94 1.92
N ALA A 44 -15.81 7.73 1.52
CA ALA A 44 -15.64 8.83 0.58
C ALA A 44 -14.55 9.88 0.98
N PRO A 45 -14.37 10.25 2.26
CA PRO A 45 -13.26 11.12 2.65
C PRO A 45 -11.89 10.54 2.32
N LEU A 46 -11.66 9.24 2.56
CA LEU A 46 -10.40 8.57 2.27
C LEU A 46 -10.13 8.54 0.77
N LEU A 47 -11.15 8.24 -0.05
CA LEU A 47 -11.03 8.25 -1.50
C LEU A 47 -10.64 9.63 -2.03
N ARG A 48 -11.24 10.70 -1.51
CA ARG A 48 -10.90 12.06 -1.92
C ARG A 48 -9.45 12.40 -1.59
N GLU A 49 -8.98 12.02 -0.40
CA GLU A 49 -7.60 12.28 0.00
C GLU A 49 -6.58 11.45 -0.77
N ALA A 50 -6.90 10.18 -1.05
CA ALA A 50 -6.10 9.29 -1.87
C ALA A 50 -5.95 9.82 -3.30
N ARG A 51 -7.06 10.27 -3.91
CA ARG A 51 -7.05 10.87 -5.24
C ARG A 51 -6.26 12.19 -5.27
N ARG A 52 -6.40 13.04 -4.24
CA ARG A 52 -5.60 14.29 -4.14
C ARG A 52 -4.10 14.02 -4.09
N SER A 53 -3.65 12.90 -3.51
CA SER A 53 -2.23 12.54 -3.45
C SER A 53 -1.74 11.73 -4.65
N LEU A 54 -2.59 11.47 -5.66
CA LEU A 54 -2.22 10.65 -6.81
C LEU A 54 -1.07 11.27 -7.64
N GLY A 55 -1.00 12.60 -7.72
CA GLY A 55 0.12 13.30 -8.34
C GLY A 55 1.47 13.00 -7.68
N THR A 56 1.50 12.77 -6.37
CA THR A 56 2.69 12.32 -5.65
C THR A 56 3.10 10.91 -6.07
N ALA A 57 2.13 10.00 -6.21
CA ALA A 57 2.36 8.64 -6.67
C ALA A 57 2.95 8.61 -8.09
N LYS A 58 2.34 9.39 -8.99
CA LYS A 58 2.78 9.54 -10.38
C LYS A 58 4.20 10.08 -10.49
N LYS A 59 4.51 11.11 -9.71
CA LYS A 59 5.87 11.67 -9.64
C LYS A 59 6.88 10.63 -9.14
N ALA A 60 6.55 9.89 -8.07
CA ALA A 60 7.43 8.87 -7.51
C ALA A 60 7.69 7.71 -8.50
N PHE A 61 6.66 7.29 -9.24
CA PHE A 61 6.78 6.26 -10.28
C PHE A 61 7.81 6.66 -11.35
N GLY A 62 7.84 7.93 -11.75
CA GLY A 62 8.79 8.44 -12.75
C GLY A 62 10.22 8.65 -12.26
N GLN A 63 10.50 8.56 -10.96
CA GLN A 63 11.82 8.93 -10.39
C GLN A 63 12.69 7.73 -9.96
N ALA A 64 12.10 6.56 -9.67
CA ALA A 64 12.73 5.31 -9.19
C ALA A 64 13.65 5.43 -7.94
N PRO A 65 13.74 4.41 -7.05
CA PRO A 65 13.26 3.04 -7.16
C PRO A 65 12.10 2.68 -6.19
N GLY A 66 11.19 1.82 -6.64
CA GLY A 66 10.09 1.28 -5.84
C GLY A 66 9.06 0.57 -6.72
N SER A 67 8.18 -0.23 -6.13
CA SER A 67 7.03 -0.82 -6.82
C SER A 67 5.78 -0.01 -6.50
N LEU A 68 5.14 0.53 -7.53
CA LEU A 68 3.86 1.21 -7.37
C LEU A 68 2.72 0.22 -7.60
N TYR A 69 1.81 0.19 -6.64
CA TYR A 69 0.55 -0.53 -6.72
C TYR A 69 -0.62 0.45 -6.66
N LEU A 70 -1.68 0.17 -7.40
CA LEU A 70 -2.90 0.99 -7.42
C LEU A 70 -4.10 0.14 -7.05
N LEU A 71 -4.96 0.68 -6.20
CA LEU A 71 -6.30 0.14 -5.98
C LEU A 71 -7.20 0.77 -7.04
N THR A 72 -7.70 -0.04 -7.95
CA THR A 72 -8.40 0.43 -9.16
C THR A 72 -9.76 -0.25 -9.25
N ARG A 73 -10.80 0.49 -9.62
CA ARG A 73 -12.10 -0.09 -9.95
C ARG A 73 -12.12 -0.48 -11.43
N VAL A 74 -12.17 -1.78 -11.70
CA VAL A 74 -12.24 -2.35 -13.06
C VAL A 74 -13.56 -3.08 -13.25
N LEU A 75 -13.92 -3.41 -14.49
CA LEU A 75 -15.03 -4.33 -14.75
C LEU A 75 -14.49 -5.75 -14.84
N ASN A 76 -15.12 -6.70 -14.15
CA ASN A 76 -14.81 -8.11 -14.30
C ASN A 76 -15.45 -8.70 -15.58
N GLU A 77 -15.28 -10.02 -15.80
CA GLU A 77 -15.80 -10.73 -16.98
C GLU A 77 -17.33 -10.64 -17.12
N SER A 78 -18.05 -10.45 -16.01
CA SER A 78 -19.50 -10.25 -15.98
C SER A 78 -19.92 -8.78 -16.04
N ALA A 79 -19.00 -7.87 -16.41
CA ALA A 79 -19.19 -6.42 -16.42
C ALA A 79 -19.59 -5.82 -15.06
N ILE A 80 -19.25 -6.48 -13.95
CA ILE A 80 -19.49 -5.98 -12.61
C ILE A 80 -18.26 -5.19 -12.14
N PRO A 81 -18.43 -3.97 -11.60
CA PRO A 81 -17.33 -3.22 -11.01
C PRO A 81 -16.71 -3.95 -9.82
N GLU A 82 -15.40 -4.18 -9.87
CA GLU A 82 -14.60 -4.81 -8.84
C GLU A 82 -13.42 -3.89 -8.46
N LEU A 83 -13.11 -3.80 -7.16
CA LEU A 83 -11.88 -3.17 -6.70
C LEU A 83 -10.74 -4.19 -6.77
N VAL A 84 -9.64 -3.83 -7.41
CA VAL A 84 -8.47 -4.72 -7.58
C VAL A 84 -7.17 -4.00 -7.25
N VAL A 85 -6.15 -4.76 -6.87
CA VAL A 85 -4.77 -4.26 -6.74
C VAL A 85 -4.05 -4.45 -8.08
N VAL A 86 -3.42 -3.40 -8.59
CA VAL A 86 -2.66 -3.42 -9.85
C VAL A 86 -1.21 -3.06 -9.60
N ALA A 87 -0.28 -3.92 -10.01
CA ALA A 87 1.14 -3.57 -10.12
C ALA A 87 1.35 -2.73 -11.39
N VAL A 88 1.81 -1.50 -11.26
CA VAL A 88 1.93 -0.55 -12.38
C VAL A 88 3.19 -0.85 -13.21
N GLU A 89 3.00 -1.01 -14.52
CA GLU A 89 4.09 -1.21 -15.49
C GLU A 89 4.37 0.07 -16.28
N ALA A 90 3.33 0.84 -16.63
CA ALA A 90 3.46 2.10 -17.33
C ALA A 90 2.35 3.09 -16.94
N TRP A 91 2.68 4.38 -17.00
CA TRP A 91 1.75 5.48 -16.74
C TRP A 91 2.04 6.63 -17.70
N GLN A 92 1.14 6.86 -18.67
CA GLN A 92 1.32 7.81 -19.77
C GLN A 92 0.07 8.67 -19.91
N GLY A 93 0.19 9.97 -19.64
CA GLY A 93 -0.99 10.85 -19.62
C GLY A 93 -2.03 10.32 -18.62
N PRO A 94 -3.31 10.17 -19.04
CA PRO A 94 -4.37 9.61 -18.20
C PRO A 94 -4.47 8.08 -18.28
N VAL A 95 -3.65 7.40 -19.09
CA VAL A 95 -3.73 5.95 -19.31
C VAL A 95 -2.67 5.23 -18.49
N LEU A 96 -3.08 4.15 -17.83
CA LEU A 96 -2.19 3.27 -17.09
C LEU A 96 -2.23 1.87 -17.68
N ARG A 97 -1.09 1.19 -17.58
CA ARG A 97 -0.94 -0.22 -17.87
C ARG A 97 -0.29 -0.91 -16.69
N GLY A 98 -0.82 -2.07 -16.31
CA GLY A 98 -0.28 -2.85 -15.20
C GLY A 98 -0.86 -4.26 -15.16
N ARG A 99 -0.54 -5.01 -14.11
CA ARG A 99 -1.06 -6.37 -13.91
C ARG A 99 -1.90 -6.42 -12.65
N ILE A 100 -3.07 -7.04 -12.74
CA ILE A 100 -3.90 -7.27 -11.56
C ILE A 100 -3.21 -8.33 -10.70
N VAL A 101 -3.03 -8.00 -9.43
CA VAL A 101 -2.41 -8.87 -8.42
C VAL A 101 -3.51 -9.49 -7.58
N ARG A 102 -3.53 -10.82 -7.49
CA ARG A 102 -4.51 -11.59 -6.73
C ARG A 102 -3.83 -12.67 -5.89
N THR A 103 -4.50 -13.13 -4.84
CA THR A 103 -4.06 -14.30 -4.09
C THR A 103 -4.80 -15.53 -4.61
N VAL A 104 -4.07 -16.51 -5.13
CA VAL A 104 -4.59 -17.78 -5.64
C VAL A 104 -3.89 -18.91 -4.89
N ALA A 105 -4.66 -19.77 -4.21
CA ALA A 105 -4.13 -20.88 -3.41
C ALA A 105 -3.02 -20.45 -2.40
N GLY A 106 -3.21 -19.31 -1.74
CA GLY A 106 -2.26 -18.77 -0.76
C GLY A 106 -1.00 -18.13 -1.36
N ARG A 107 -0.93 -17.98 -2.69
CA ARG A 107 0.19 -17.32 -3.37
C ARG A 107 -0.28 -16.09 -4.14
N THR A 108 0.50 -15.03 -4.09
CA THR A 108 0.28 -13.84 -4.91
C THR A 108 0.65 -14.14 -6.36
N ALA A 109 -0.30 -13.95 -7.26
CA ALA A 109 -0.16 -14.13 -8.71
C ALA A 109 -0.59 -12.86 -9.45
N ALA A 110 -0.01 -12.63 -10.62
CA ALA A 110 -0.31 -11.49 -11.47
C ALA A 110 -0.97 -11.96 -12.78
N THR A 111 -1.97 -11.22 -13.26
CA THR A 111 -2.64 -11.50 -14.53
C THR A 111 -1.79 -11.10 -15.75
N ALA A 112 -2.35 -11.29 -16.95
CA ALA A 112 -1.92 -10.56 -18.12
C ALA A 112 -2.05 -9.04 -17.89
N PRO A 113 -1.27 -8.21 -18.61
CA PRO A 113 -1.39 -6.76 -18.53
C PRO A 113 -2.79 -6.28 -18.91
N VAL A 114 -3.27 -5.28 -18.19
CA VAL A 114 -4.53 -4.58 -18.42
C VAL A 114 -4.29 -3.09 -18.52
N GLU A 115 -5.15 -2.40 -19.27
CA GLU A 115 -5.15 -0.95 -19.40
C GLU A 115 -6.40 -0.35 -18.75
N PHE A 116 -6.26 0.83 -18.15
CA PHE A 116 -7.34 1.54 -17.48
C PHE A 116 -7.03 3.03 -17.34
N ASP A 117 -8.08 3.82 -17.14
CA ASP A 117 -7.96 5.25 -16.92
C ASP A 117 -7.51 5.59 -15.49
N GLU A 118 -6.74 6.67 -15.35
CA GLU A 118 -6.33 7.23 -14.07
C GLU A 118 -7.54 7.58 -13.18
N ALA A 119 -8.68 7.92 -13.79
CA ALA A 119 -9.92 8.19 -13.09
C ALA A 119 -10.51 6.96 -12.35
N ALA A 120 -10.11 5.74 -12.74
CA ALA A 120 -10.54 4.50 -12.08
C ALA A 120 -9.79 4.23 -10.76
N VAL A 121 -8.70 4.95 -10.51
CA VAL A 121 -7.86 4.79 -9.31
C VAL A 121 -8.59 5.31 -8.06
N GLN A 122 -8.62 4.46 -7.04
CA GLN A 122 -9.23 4.73 -5.74
C GLN A 122 -8.18 5.04 -4.68
N ASP A 123 -7.03 4.37 -4.73
CA ASP A 123 -5.90 4.57 -3.83
C ASP A 123 -4.60 4.04 -4.45
N TRP A 124 -3.46 4.27 -3.80
CA TRP A 124 -2.15 3.86 -4.27
C TRP A 124 -1.22 3.48 -3.12
N LEU A 125 -0.31 2.54 -3.37
CA LEU A 125 0.77 2.14 -2.46
C LEU A 125 2.10 2.18 -3.22
N LEU A 126 3.04 2.98 -2.74
CA LEU A 126 4.44 2.88 -3.14
C LEU A 126 5.18 2.03 -2.12
N LEU A 127 5.73 0.90 -2.57
CA LEU A 127 6.61 0.07 -1.78
C LEU A 127 8.07 0.36 -2.15
N SER A 128 8.79 0.95 -1.21
CA SER A 128 10.21 1.27 -1.38
C SER A 128 11.08 0.00 -1.28
N PRO A 129 12.29 -0.02 -1.87
CA PRO A 129 13.20 -1.16 -1.77
C PRO A 129 13.69 -1.48 -0.34
N ASP A 130 13.57 -0.56 0.60
CA ASP A 130 13.84 -0.78 2.02
C ASP A 130 12.63 -1.36 2.78
N GLY A 131 11.50 -1.56 2.10
CA GLY A 131 10.24 -2.04 2.68
C GLY A 131 9.33 -0.92 3.21
N ARG A 132 9.73 0.35 3.09
CA ARG A 132 8.88 1.46 3.53
C ARG A 132 7.69 1.65 2.59
N GLU A 133 6.51 1.74 3.18
CA GLU A 133 5.28 2.09 2.48
C GLU A 133 5.03 3.59 2.46
N THR A 134 4.46 4.08 1.36
CA THR A 134 3.90 5.43 1.26
C THR A 134 2.59 5.36 0.49
N GLY A 135 1.58 6.13 0.92
CA GLY A 135 0.22 5.99 0.42
C GLY A 135 -0.59 5.01 1.28
N ASN A 136 -1.28 4.07 0.65
CA ASN A 136 -2.05 2.99 1.27
C ASN A 136 -3.02 3.49 2.34
N ARG A 137 -3.92 4.40 1.96
CA ARG A 137 -4.91 4.97 2.87
C ARG A 137 -6.02 3.96 3.19
N LEU A 138 -6.51 3.24 2.17
CA LEU A 138 -7.55 2.23 2.34
C LEU A 138 -7.03 1.00 3.10
N GLY A 139 -5.82 0.51 2.78
CA GLY A 139 -5.23 -0.61 3.53
C GLY A 139 -5.08 -0.29 5.01
N ARG A 140 -4.51 0.87 5.35
CA ARG A 140 -4.39 1.31 6.76
C ARG A 140 -5.73 1.53 7.46
N PHE A 141 -6.77 1.88 6.71
CA PHE A 141 -8.12 1.97 7.25
C PHE A 141 -8.65 0.56 7.60
N TRP A 142 -8.54 -0.41 6.69
CA TRP A 142 -8.97 -1.78 6.97
C TRP A 142 -8.16 -2.44 8.09
N ASP A 143 -6.85 -2.19 8.17
CA ASP A 143 -6.02 -2.64 9.30
C ASP A 143 -6.53 -2.11 10.64
N LEU A 144 -7.02 -0.86 10.66
CA LEU A 144 -7.56 -0.25 11.88
C LEU A 144 -8.91 -0.88 12.24
N GLU A 145 -9.81 -1.06 11.27
CA GLU A 145 -11.11 -1.70 11.48
C GLU A 145 -10.97 -3.11 12.03
N GLU A 146 -10.05 -3.92 11.45
CA GLU A 146 -9.75 -5.29 11.92
C GLU A 146 -9.29 -5.29 13.38
N ARG A 147 -8.33 -4.43 13.72
CA ARG A 147 -7.80 -4.31 15.09
C ARG A 147 -8.82 -3.80 16.10
N LEU A 148 -9.78 -2.99 15.68
CA LEU A 148 -10.87 -2.51 16.55
C LEU A 148 -11.89 -3.61 16.79
N ALA A 149 -12.19 -4.42 15.78
CA ALA A 149 -13.07 -5.58 15.92
C ALA A 149 -12.49 -6.61 16.90
N GLU A 150 -11.19 -6.92 16.80
CA GLU A 150 -10.49 -7.86 17.70
C GLU A 150 -10.44 -7.43 19.18
N ARG A 151 -10.60 -6.13 19.47
CA ARG A 151 -10.55 -5.57 20.84
C ARG A 151 -11.91 -5.40 21.48
N GLY A 152 -12.98 -5.50 20.69
CA GLY A 152 -14.36 -5.40 21.14
C GLY A 152 -14.95 -6.72 21.65
N GLU A 153 -14.22 -7.83 21.46
CA GLU A 153 -14.49 -9.16 22.03
C GLU A 153 -13.75 -9.38 23.36
#